data_AF-A0A1E1FCE1-F1
#
_entry.id   AF-A0A1E1FCE1-F1
#
_cell.length_a   1.000
_cell.length_b   1.000
_cell.length_c   1.000
_cell.angle_alpha   90.00
_cell.angle_beta   90.00
_cell.angle_gamma   90.00
#
_symmetry.space_group_name_H-M   'P 1'
#
loop_
_entity.id
_entity.type
_entity.pdbx_description
1 polymer ?
#
loop_
_entity_poly.entity_id
_entity_poly.type
_entity_poly.pdbx_seq_one_letter_code
_entity_poly.pdbx_strand_id
1 'polypeptide(L)' 'VFSPQGRLHQVEYALEAVKQGSAAVGLRSKTHAILLALKRSTGELASYQQKMFRIDDHVGIAIAGLTSDARVL' A
#
# COMPACT_ATOMS: atom_id res chain seq x y z
N VAL A 1 -10.29 -20.46 9.13
CA VAL A 1 -10.12 -21.54 10.14
C VAL A 1 -8.76 -21.33 10.79
N PHE A 2 -8.66 -21.46 12.10
CA PHE A 2 -7.38 -21.37 12.81
C PHE A 2 -6.54 -22.64 12.57
N SER A 3 -5.23 -22.46 12.38
CA SER A 3 -4.29 -23.58 12.36
C SER A 3 -4.15 -24.19 13.77
N PRO A 4 -3.61 -25.41 13.91
CA PRO A 4 -3.31 -25.99 15.22
C PRO A 4 -2.37 -25.13 16.09
N GLN A 5 -1.60 -24.23 15.46
CA GLN A 5 -0.72 -23.25 16.13
C GLN A 5 -1.43 -21.93 16.44
N GLY A 6 -2.76 -21.83 16.23
CA GLY A 6 -3.55 -20.63 16.48
C GLY A 6 -3.39 -19.53 15.42
N ARG A 7 -2.88 -19.86 14.22
CA ARG A 7 -2.62 -18.87 13.16
C ARG A 7 -3.77 -18.77 12.16
N LEU A 8 -3.97 -17.60 11.57
CA LEU A 8 -4.92 -17.38 10.47
C LEU A 8 -4.17 -17.19 9.16
N HIS A 9 -3.85 -18.29 8.48
CA HIS A 9 -3.03 -18.25 7.25
C HIS A 9 -3.59 -17.34 6.16
N GLN A 10 -4.91 -17.21 6.06
CA GLN A 10 -5.54 -16.29 5.10
C GLN A 10 -5.13 -14.82 5.32
N VAL A 11 -5.02 -14.39 6.58
CA VAL A 11 -4.57 -13.03 6.92
C VAL A 11 -3.07 -12.89 6.68
N GLU A 12 -2.32 -13.95 6.97
CA GLU A 12 -0.87 -13.96 6.73
C GLU A 12 -0.53 -13.87 5.24
N TYR A 13 -1.30 -14.53 4.38
CA TYR A 13 -1.14 -14.40 2.93
C TYR A 13 -1.47 -12.98 2.43
N ALA A 14 -2.45 -12.31 3.03
CA ALA A 14 -2.71 -10.89 2.72
C ALA A 14 -1.51 -10.00 3.05
N LEU A 15 -0.83 -10.26 4.17
CA LEU A 15 0.43 -9.58 4.53
C LEU A 15 1.55 -9.86 3.53
N GLU A 16 1.67 -11.08 3.01
CA GLU A 16 2.65 -11.38 1.95
C GLU A 16 2.36 -10.62 0.65
N ALA A 17 1.09 -10.42 0.29
CA ALA A 17 0.73 -9.61 -0.88
C ALA A 17 1.19 -8.14 -0.75
N VAL A 18 1.16 -7.58 0.47
CA VAL A 18 1.67 -6.23 0.74
C VAL A 18 3.17 -6.15 0.46
N LYS A 19 3.95 -7.19 0.83
CA LYS A 19 5.41 -7.22 0.60
C LYS A 19 5.80 -7.26 -0.88
N GLN A 20 4.93 -7.75 -1.76
CA GLN A 20 5.15 -7.71 -3.21
C GLN A 20 4.91 -6.32 -3.82
N GLY A 21 4.17 -5.46 -3.12
CA GLY A 21 3.96 -4.08 -3.50
C GLY A 21 5.26 -3.26 -3.52
N SER A 22 5.31 -2.23 -4.35
CA SER A 22 6.44 -1.29 -4.29
C SER A 22 6.39 -0.44 -3.02
N ALA A 23 7.58 -0.06 -2.54
CA ALA A 23 7.76 0.62 -1.27
C ALA A 23 6.98 1.94 -1.17
N ALA A 24 6.45 2.21 0.01
CA ALA A 24 5.92 3.49 0.45
C ALA A 24 6.51 3.83 1.81
N VAL A 25 6.83 5.11 2.04
CA VAL A 25 7.45 5.61 3.26
C VAL A 25 6.64 6.80 3.77
N GLY A 26 6.31 6.79 5.06
CA GLY A 26 5.71 7.92 5.74
C GLY A 26 6.69 8.55 6.71
N LEU A 27 6.81 9.88 6.68
CA LEU A 27 7.57 10.66 7.66
C LEU A 27 6.66 11.74 8.25
N ARG A 28 6.87 12.05 9.52
CA ARG A 28 6.16 13.15 10.18
C ARG A 28 7.12 14.01 10.98
N SER A 29 6.86 15.31 10.99
CA SER A 29 7.41 16.26 11.93
C SER A 29 6.35 16.62 12.98
N LYS A 30 6.63 17.64 13.80
CA LYS A 30 5.63 18.20 14.74
C LYS A 30 4.48 18.91 14.02
N THR A 31 4.66 19.30 12.76
CA THR A 31 3.74 20.18 12.03
C THR A 31 3.32 19.64 10.67
N HIS A 32 4.02 18.65 10.11
CA HIS A 32 3.78 18.15 8.76
C HIS A 32 3.87 16.61 8.72
N ALA A 33 3.16 16.02 7.76
CA ALA A 33 3.29 14.63 7.39
C ALA A 33 3.59 14.54 5.88
N ILE A 34 4.46 13.61 5.51
CA ILE A 34 4.89 13.37 4.13
C ILE A 34 4.73 11.88 3.83
N LEU A 35 4.18 11.59 2.66
CA LEU A 35 4.15 10.26 2.07
C LEU A 35 5.03 10.27 0.82
N LEU A 36 5.88 9.25 0.68
CA LEU A 36 6.65 8.98 -0.52
C LEU A 36 6.30 7.58 -1.01
N ALA A 37 6.08 7.41 -2.31
CA ALA A 37 5.79 6.10 -2.90
C ALA A 37 6.63 5.88 -4.16
N LEU A 38 7.31 4.74 -4.21
CA LEU A 38 8.00 4.30 -5.41
C LEU A 38 6.96 3.76 -6.40
N LYS A 39 6.75 4.46 -7.52
CA LYS A 39 5.92 3.94 -8.60
C LYS A 39 6.74 2.95 -9.44
N ARG A 40 6.12 1.82 -9.79
CA ARG A 40 6.68 0.86 -10.75
C ARG A 40 5.91 0.98 -12.07
N SER A 41 6.63 0.82 -13.17
CA SER A 41 6.04 0.58 -14.49
C SER A 41 6.31 -0.88 -14.87
N THR A 42 5.41 -1.48 -15.64
CA THR A 42 5.54 -2.86 -16.14
C THR A 42 6.37 -2.95 -17.42
N GLY A 43 6.78 -1.82 -18.00
CA GLY A 43 7.61 -1.76 -19.20
C GLY A 43 7.82 -0.32 -19.69
N GLU A 44 8.70 -0.12 -20.67
CA GLU A 44 9.10 1.22 -21.12
C GLU A 44 7.93 2.07 -21.66
N LEU A 45 6.94 1.43 -22.28
CA LEU A 45 5.78 2.10 -22.85
C LEU A 45 4.58 2.17 -21.88
N ALA A 46 4.68 1.55 -20.70
CA ALA A 46 3.60 1.53 -19.73
C ALA A 46 3.69 2.75 -18.80
N SER A 47 2.52 3.29 -18.43
CA SER A 47 2.46 4.35 -17.43
C SER A 47 2.75 3.80 -16.03
N TYR A 48 3.25 4.67 -15.17
CA TYR A 48 3.49 4.34 -13.78
C TYR A 48 2.18 4.22 -13.01
N GLN A 49 2.02 3.13 -12.27
CA GLN A 49 0.85 2.93 -11.43
C GLN A 49 0.75 4.02 -10.35
N GLN A 50 -0.42 4.63 -10.22
CA GLN A 50 -0.68 5.60 -9.16
C GLN A 50 -0.76 4.92 -7.80
N LYS A 51 -0.03 5.47 -6.82
CA LYS A 51 0.06 4.91 -5.46
C LYS A 51 -0.38 5.87 -4.37
N MET A 52 -0.52 7.16 -4.67
CA MET A 52 -0.92 8.16 -3.69
C MET A 52 -2.23 8.78 -4.12
N PHE A 53 -3.13 8.95 -3.16
CA PHE A 53 -4.47 9.45 -3.38
C PHE A 53 -4.81 10.46 -2.29
N ARG A 54 -5.37 11.60 -2.71
CA ARG A 54 -5.95 12.57 -1.79
C ARG A 54 -7.33 12.06 -1.39
N ILE A 55 -7.55 11.90 -0.09
CA ILE A 55 -8.86 11.52 0.45
C ILE A 55 -9.65 12.79 0.78
N ASP A 56 -8.97 13.77 1.38
CA ASP A 56 -9.53 15.08 1.71
C ASP A 56 -8.42 16.14 1.69
N ASP A 57 -8.76 17.40 1.91
CA ASP A 57 -7.81 18.53 1.90
C ASP A 57 -6.68 18.38 2.92
N HIS A 58 -6.91 17.61 3.99
CA HIS A 58 -5.95 17.38 5.09
C HIS A 58 -5.54 15.90 5.24
N VAL A 59 -6.00 15.01 4.34
CA VAL A 59 -5.75 13.56 4.44
C VAL A 59 -5.38 12.99 3.07
N GLY A 60 -4.29 12.24 3.04
CA GLY A 60 -3.86 11.46 1.88
C GLY A 60 -3.40 10.08 2.29
N ILE A 61 -3.44 9.16 1.34
CA ILE A 61 -2.98 7.77 1.52
C ILE A 61 -1.92 7.40 0.50
N ALA A 62 -1.09 6.42 0.86
CA ALA A 62 -0.18 5.73 -0.05
C ALA A 62 -0.44 4.22 0.02
N ILE A 63 -0.52 3.56 -1.13
CA ILE A 63 -0.94 2.16 -1.24
C ILE A 63 0.28 1.26 -1.49
N ALA A 64 0.42 0.20 -0.70
CA ALA A 64 1.29 -0.94 -0.96
C ALA A 64 0.48 -2.24 -0.92
N GLY A 65 0.64 -3.09 -1.92
CA GLY A 65 -0.19 -4.29 -2.12
C GLY A 65 -1.15 -4.13 -3.30
N LEU A 66 -2.32 -4.79 -3.22
CA LEU A 66 -3.31 -4.84 -4.29
C LEU A 66 -4.09 -3.52 -4.42
N THR A 67 -3.98 -2.86 -5.57
CA THR A 67 -4.66 -1.59 -5.82
C THR A 67 -6.17 -1.72 -5.98
N SER A 68 -6.67 -2.90 -6.38
CA SER A 68 -8.11 -3.19 -6.42
C SER A 68 -8.74 -3.02 -5.05
N ASP A 69 -8.12 -3.60 -4.03
CA ASP A 69 -8.67 -3.65 -2.68
C ASP A 69 -8.61 -2.26 -2.05
N ALA A 70 -7.48 -1.58 -2.23
CA ALA A 70 -7.28 -0.22 -1.76
C ALA A 70 -8.17 0.83 -2.45
N ARG A 71 -8.84 0.48 -3.56
CA ARG A 71 -9.84 1.36 -4.20
C ARG A 71 -11.22 1.24 -3.54
N VAL A 72 -11.50 0.10 -2.89
CA VAL A 72 -12.76 -0.15 -2.20
C VAL A 72 -12.73 0.42 -0.77
N LEU A 73 -11.54 0.44 -0.15
CA LEU A 73 -11.28 1.04 1.15
C LEU A 73 -11.33 2.57 1.12
#